data_AF-A0A5R2N5D7-F1
#
_entry.id   AF-A0A5R2N5D7-F1
#
_cell.length_a   1.000
_cell.length_b   1.000
_cell.length_c   1.000
_cell.angle_alpha   90.00
_cell.angle_beta   90.00
_cell.angle_gamma   90.00
#
_symmetry.space_group_name_H-M   'P 1'
#
loop_
_entity.id
_entity.type
_entity.pdbx_description
1 polymer ?
#
loop_
_entity_poly.entity_id
_entity_poly.type
_entity_poly.pdbx_seq_one_letter_code
_entity_poly.pdbx_strand_id
1 'polypeptide(L)' 'MLISQILDDAETIRVVARSGGKTRIINGARSVYSLAMEAARTGVGLAALIERKGLGETVDLDAAYKRGRLLSPINPPDP' A
#
# COMPACT_ATOMS: atom_id res chain seq x y z
N MET A 1 11.35 1.52 -5.53
CA MET A 1 10.18 1.87 -4.70
C MET A 1 9.83 0.68 -3.84
N LEU A 2 9.55 0.88 -2.55
CA LEU A 2 9.05 -0.16 -1.65
C LEU A 2 7.58 0.12 -1.33
N ILE A 3 6.77 -0.93 -1.15
CA ILE A 3 5.37 -0.80 -0.71
C ILE A 3 5.13 -1.60 0.56
N SER A 4 4.22 -1.10 1.39
CA SER A 4 3.82 -1.71 2.65
C SER A 4 2.32 -1.55 2.86
N GLN A 5 1.73 -2.40 3.71
CA GLN A 5 0.32 -2.35 4.05
C GLN A 5 0.18 -2.00 5.53
N ILE A 6 -0.74 -1.11 5.87
CA ILE A 6 -1.00 -0.67 7.25
C ILE A 6 -2.51 -0.63 7.53
N LEU A 7 -2.88 -0.64 8.80
CA LEU A 7 -4.20 -0.21 9.26
C LEU A 7 -4.17 1.30 9.53
N ASP A 8 -5.17 2.03 9.00
CA ASP A 8 -5.42 3.41 9.38
C ASP A 8 -6.16 3.50 10.74
N ASP A 9 -6.48 4.72 11.18
CA ASP A 9 -7.20 4.95 12.45
C ASP A 9 -8.62 4.36 12.46
N ALA A 10 -9.20 4.09 11.29
CA ALA A 10 -10.51 3.46 11.13
C ALA A 10 -10.41 1.94 10.90
N GLU A 11 -9.27 1.33 11.26
CA GLU A 11 -8.97 -0.10 11.05
C GLU A 11 -9.12 -0.56 9.59
N THR A 12 -9.00 0.38 8.66
CA THR A 12 -9.06 0.09 7.23
C THR A 12 -7.66 -0.10 6.69
N ILE A 13 -7.53 -1.14 5.88
CA ILE A 13 -6.29 -1.46 5.19
C ILE A 13 -5.95 -0.34 4.17
N ARG A 14 -4.73 0.18 4.26
CA ARG A 14 -4.13 1.09 3.28
C ARG A 14 -2.82 0.53 2.76
N VAL A 15 -2.49 0.84 1.51
CA VAL A 15 -1.18 0.56 0.94
C VAL A 15 -0.40 1.86 0.85
N VAL A 16 0.84 1.85 1.31
CA VAL A 16 1.75 3.00 1.27
C VAL A 16 2.97 2.68 0.40
N ALA A 17 3.44 3.68 -0.33
CA ALA A 17 4.69 3.65 -1.08
C ALA A 17 5.76 4.46 -0.35
N ARG A 18 6.97 3.90 -0.29
CA ARG A 18 8.19 4.57 0.17
C ARG A 18 9.03 4.95 -1.04
N SER A 19 9.14 6.26 -1.26
CA SER A 19 9.93 6.83 -2.35
C SER A 19 10.48 8.20 -1.92
N GLY A 20 11.77 8.46 -2.21
CA GLY A 20 12.40 9.75 -1.92
C GLY A 20 12.34 10.17 -0.45
N GLY A 21 12.45 9.22 0.48
CA GLY A 21 12.42 9.49 1.93
C GLY A 21 11.04 9.78 2.52
N LYS A 22 9.97 9.74 1.71
CA LYS A 22 8.59 9.91 2.17
C LYS A 22 7.81 8.61 2.04
N THR A 23 6.93 8.37 3.00
CA THR A 23 5.92 7.31 2.95
C THR A 23 4.57 7.95 2.64
N ARG A 24 3.92 7.55 1.55
CA ARG A 24 2.62 8.12 1.14
C ARG A 24 1.62 7.04 0.78
N ILE A 25 0.34 7.29 1.02
CA ILE A 25 -0.75 6.39 0.63
C ILE A 25 -0.81 6.29 -0.90
N ILE A 26 -1.01 5.09 -1.42
CA ILE A 26 -1.32 4.86 -2.84
C ILE A 26 -2.83 4.99 -3.00
N ASN A 27 -3.28 5.95 -3.81
CA ASN A 27 -4.70 6.26 -3.93
C ASN A 27 -5.48 5.05 -4.48
N GLY A 28 -6.63 4.74 -3.86
CA GLY A 28 -7.50 3.65 -4.31
C GLY A 28 -6.93 2.23 -4.16
N ALA A 29 -5.77 2.04 -3.51
CA ALA A 29 -5.22 0.72 -3.22
C ALA A 29 -5.85 0.14 -1.95
N ARG A 30 -6.52 -1.01 -2.06
CA ARG A 30 -7.22 -1.68 -0.95
C ARG A 30 -6.35 -2.70 -0.21
N SER A 31 -5.39 -3.29 -0.91
CA SER A 31 -4.37 -4.18 -0.39
C SER A 31 -3.26 -4.35 -1.43
N VAL A 32 -2.07 -4.77 -1.02
CA VAL A 32 -0.99 -5.08 -1.97
C VAL A 32 -1.41 -6.20 -2.92
N TYR A 33 -2.13 -7.21 -2.42
CA TYR A 33 -2.69 -8.28 -3.25
C TYR A 33 -3.64 -7.74 -4.32
N SER A 34 -4.59 -6.87 -3.95
CA SER A 34 -5.53 -6.27 -4.93
C SER A 34 -4.80 -5.46 -6.00
N LEU A 35 -3.72 -4.78 -5.62
CA LEU A 35 -2.90 -3.98 -6.53
C LEU A 35 -2.10 -4.86 -7.50
N ALA A 36 -1.55 -5.98 -7.01
CA ALA A 36 -0.86 -6.96 -7.84
C ALA A 36 -1.82 -7.64 -8.84
N MET A 37 -3.03 -8.01 -8.39
CA MET A 37 -4.06 -8.58 -9.25
C MET A 37 -4.55 -7.58 -10.32
N GLU A 38 -4.71 -6.31 -9.96
CA GLU A 38 -5.05 -5.26 -10.93
C GLU A 38 -3.96 -5.06 -11.98
N ALA A 39 -2.69 -5.04 -11.57
CA ALA A 39 -1.54 -4.97 -12.47
C ALA A 39 -1.52 -6.16 -13.44
N ALA A 40 -1.68 -7.39 -12.91
CA ALA A 40 -1.72 -8.61 -13.71
C ALA A 40 -2.89 -8.61 -14.72
N ARG A 41 -4.10 -8.24 -14.28
CA ARG A 41 -5.30 -8.20 -15.13
C ARG A 41 -5.20 -7.16 -16.25
N THR A 42 -4.55 -6.03 -15.98
CA THR A 42 -4.42 -4.93 -16.94
C THR A 42 -3.19 -5.04 -17.83
N GLY A 43 -2.28 -5.99 -17.55
CA GLY A 43 -1.00 -6.11 -18.24
C GLY A 43 -0.05 -4.94 -18.00
N VAL A 44 -0.30 -4.13 -16.96
CA VAL A 44 0.51 -2.97 -16.61
C VAL A 44 1.44 -3.33 -15.45
N GLY A 45 2.71 -2.93 -15.53
CA GLY A 45 3.65 -3.13 -14.43
C GLY A 45 3.21 -2.43 -13.14
N LEU A 46 3.47 -3.04 -11.98
CA LEU A 46 3.03 -2.55 -10.68
C LEU A 46 3.43 -1.09 -10.39
N ALA A 47 4.67 -0.72 -10.73
CA ALA A 47 5.15 0.65 -10.54
C ALA A 47 4.36 1.65 -11.40
N ALA A 48 4.13 1.34 -12.68
CA ALA A 48 3.34 2.17 -13.58
C ALA A 48 1.87 2.27 -13.12
N LEU A 49 1.30 1.22 -12.55
CA LEU A 49 -0.03 1.26 -11.96
C LEU A 49 -0.10 2.20 -10.75
N ILE A 50 0.92 2.16 -9.87
CA ILE A 50 1.02 3.04 -8.70
C ILE A 50 1.16 4.51 -9.13
N GLU A 51 1.98 4.78 -10.14
CA GLU A 51 2.14 6.12 -10.72
C GLU A 51 0.81 6.64 -11.30
N ARG A 52 0.07 5.80 -12.04
CA ARG A 52 -1.26 6.14 -12.58
C ARG A 52 -2.29 6.44 -11.49
N LYS A 53 -2.28 5.68 -10.39
CA LYS A 53 -3.16 5.93 -9.23
C LYS A 53 -2.76 7.21 -8.48
N GLY A 54 -1.47 7.53 -8.46
CA GLY A 54 -0.92 8.66 -7.73
C GLY A 54 -0.81 8.41 -6.22
N LEU A 55 -0.16 9.37 -5.55
CA LEU A 55 0.12 9.33 -4.12
C LEU A 55 -0.72 10.35 -3.37
N GLY A 56 -1.33 9.92 -2.28
CA GLY A 56 -2.14 10.72 -1.37
C GLY A 56 -1.31 11.26 -0.20
N GLU A 57 -1.89 11.22 0.99
CA GLU A 57 -1.32 11.80 2.20
C GLU A 57 -0.02 11.12 2.63
N THR A 58 0.80 11.87 3.38
CA THR A 58 2.03 11.34 3.99
C THR A 58 1.66 10.59 5.27
N VAL A 59 2.31 9.45 5.50
CA VAL A 59 2.10 8.61 6.68
C VAL A 59 3.39 8.46 7.45
N ASP A 60 3.30 8.56 8.77
CA ASP A 60 4.38 8.16 9.68
C ASP A 60 4.36 6.63 9.84
N LEU A 61 5.21 5.97 9.05
CA LEU A 61 5.31 4.50 9.05
C LEU A 61 5.91 3.96 10.35
N ASP A 62 6.81 4.70 10.98
CA ASP A 62 7.44 4.28 12.24
C ASP A 62 6.43 4.32 13.38
N ALA A 63 5.57 5.34 13.41
CA ALA A 63 4.44 5.39 14.34
C ALA A 63 3.45 4.23 14.09
N ALA A 64 3.12 3.93 12.83
CA ALA A 64 2.25 2.80 12.50
C ALA A 64 2.85 1.46 12.96
N TYR A 65 4.16 1.27 12.78
CA TYR A 65 4.88 0.09 13.26
C TYR A 65 4.84 -0.03 14.79
N LYS A 66 5.16 1.05 15.51
CA LYS A 66 5.13 1.08 16.99
C LYS A 66 3.73 0.83 17.56
N ARG A 67 2.68 1.19 16.83
CA ARG A 67 1.28 0.93 17.19
C ARG A 67 0.78 -0.46 16.80
N GLY A 68 1.64 -1.33 16.24
CA GLY A 68 1.25 -2.67 15.77
C GLY A 68 0.30 -2.65 14.57
N ARG A 69 0.29 -1.56 13.80
CA ARG A 69 -0.60 -1.37 12.64
C ARG A 69 0.05 -1.70 11.30
N LEU A 70 1.31 -2.12 11.29
CA LEU A 70 1.95 -2.65 10.08
C LEU A 70 1.47 -4.07 9.83
N LEU A 71 0.94 -4.33 8.64
CA LEU A 71 0.42 -5.64 8.24
C LEU A 71 1.44 -6.43 7.42
N SER A 72 1.18 -7.72 7.25
CA SER A 72 1.89 -8.54 6.26
C SER A 72 1.84 -7.89 4.88
N PRO A 73 2.95 -7.79 4.14
CA PRO A 73 2.97 -7.18 2.81
C PRO A 73 2.00 -7.82 1.82
N ILE A 74 1.68 -9.09 1.98
CA ILE A 74 0.65 -9.79 1.20
C ILE A 74 -0.20 -10.58 2.19
N ASN A 75 -1.50 -10.33 2.18
CA ASN A 75 -2.50 -11.09 2.92
C ASN A 75 -3.53 -11.61 1.92
N PRO A 76 -3.38 -12.85 1.39
CA PRO A 76 -4.39 -13.47 0.54
C PRO A 76 -5.69 -13.65 1.34
N PRO A 77 -6.87 -13.46 0.73
CA PRO A 77 -8.09 -13.99 1.32
C PRO A 77 -8.02 -15.53 1.30
N ASP A 78 -7.95 -16.12 2.49
CA ASP A 78 -7.91 -17.54 2.89
C ASP A 78 -6.54 -18.26 3.05
N PRO A 79 -6.43 -19.21 4.02
CA PRO A 79 -5.20 -19.81 4.55
C PRO A 79 -4.53 -20.86 3.66
#